data_AF-A0A7R7HWE9-F1
#
_entry.id   AF-A0A7R7HWE9-F1
#
_cell.length_a   1.000
_cell.length_b   1.000
_cell.length_c   1.000
_cell.angle_alpha   90.00
_cell.angle_beta   90.00
_cell.angle_gamma   90.00
#
_symmetry.space_group_name_H-M   'P 1'
#
loop_
_entity.id
_entity.type
_entity.pdbx_description
1 polymer ?
#
loop_
_entity_poly.entity_id
_entity_poly.type
_entity_poly.pdbx_seq_one_letter_code
_entity_poly.pdbx_strand_id
1 'polypeptide(L)'
;MYRAYQASNFGSGSSDQLSIPLKDQLGEFCDATNGCTYPSSDPCKAWDSSCWWHNGNATWASCATECATESLAFTLGSGEPGIQRVYDRDCSIFDGSLDPYKMSGWPTIMVDDLDNPANNALGCSGGTSTGKFTIRGGSPSGGWEEHPQVDLHQLGAGYQGHMWFSHVYAPNDPNADASGGGNSKHEILGTWTPDLNDDGVNAENYDIVVHLPSHGAGYGSADYFVFDSYQSQSADHECVINQDSSDGSDSWVSLGHYSLHPGARVMLKNIGMGDADGTVDIAYDAIAFIPESGSTHGCQDNPFN
;
A
#
# COMPACT_ATOMS: atom_id res chain seq x y z
N MET A 1 -4.25 -13.15 28.05
CA MET A 1 -3.74 -11.77 28.17
C MET A 1 -2.96 -11.50 26.89
N TYR A 2 -3.67 -11.11 25.84
CA TYR A 2 -3.07 -10.80 24.54
C TYR A 2 -2.45 -9.41 24.67
N ARG A 3 -1.12 -9.34 24.63
CA ARG A 3 -0.45 -8.06 24.35
C ARG A 3 -0.54 -7.90 22.84
N ALA A 4 -1.30 -6.91 22.38
CA ALA A 4 -1.14 -6.40 21.03
C ALA A 4 0.35 -6.13 20.82
N TYR A 5 0.93 -6.71 19.76
CA TYR A 5 2.32 -6.47 19.43
C TYR A 5 2.49 -4.97 19.14
N GLN A 6 3.54 -4.37 19.71
CA GLN A 6 3.95 -3.05 19.25
C GLN A 6 4.23 -3.13 17.75
N ALA A 7 3.64 -2.24 16.96
CA ALA A 7 3.98 -2.05 15.56
C ALA A 7 5.50 -1.94 15.43
N SER A 8 6.08 -2.70 14.51
CA SER A 8 7.50 -2.60 14.18
C SER A 8 7.76 -1.21 13.60
N ASN A 9 8.57 -0.42 14.30
CA ASN A 9 8.89 0.95 13.89
C ASN A 9 9.99 0.90 12.83
N PHE A 10 9.65 1.04 11.55
CA PHE A 10 10.61 1.17 10.47
C PHE A 10 10.87 2.66 10.20
N GLY A 11 12.02 3.16 10.65
CA GLY A 11 12.43 4.55 10.42
C GLY A 11 13.70 4.89 11.18
N SER A 12 14.40 5.95 10.76
CA SER A 12 15.66 6.35 11.39
C SER A 12 15.44 6.67 12.87
N GLY A 13 15.95 5.80 13.76
CA GLY A 13 15.92 6.02 15.21
C GLY A 13 15.17 4.99 16.04
N SER A 14 14.63 3.90 15.46
CA SER A 14 14.14 2.77 16.25
C SER A 14 15.28 1.78 16.58
N SER A 15 15.26 1.22 17.80
CA SER A 15 16.29 0.30 18.31
C SER A 15 16.29 -1.09 17.65
N ASP A 16 15.31 -1.37 16.79
CA ASP A 16 15.07 -2.67 16.17
C ASP A 16 15.00 -2.58 14.63
N GLN A 17 15.75 -1.64 14.04
CA GLN A 17 16.10 -1.74 12.62
C GLN A 17 17.29 -2.68 12.42
N LEU A 18 17.33 -3.37 11.27
CA LEU A 18 18.59 -3.67 10.61
C LEU A 18 19.23 -2.33 10.20
N SER A 19 19.80 -1.65 11.17
CA SER A 19 20.60 -0.45 10.95
C SER A 19 21.93 -0.94 10.37
N ILE A 20 22.24 -0.55 9.13
CA ILE A 20 23.66 -0.38 8.83
C ILE A 20 24.07 0.75 9.78
N PRO A 21 25.04 0.53 10.69
CA PRO A 21 25.32 1.40 11.82
C PRO A 21 25.99 2.71 11.36
N LEU A 22 25.30 3.51 10.57
CA LEU A 22 26.00 4.43 9.66
C LEU A 22 26.28 5.79 10.26
N LYS A 23 25.50 6.38 11.18
CA LYS A 23 25.80 7.78 11.53
C LYS A 23 27.20 7.96 12.15
N ASP A 24 27.65 6.98 12.92
CA ASP A 24 28.92 6.94 13.63
C ASP A 24 29.96 6.00 12.99
N GLN A 25 29.55 5.09 12.09
CA GLN A 25 30.45 4.21 11.33
C GLN A 25 30.50 4.49 9.82
N LEU A 26 29.96 5.62 9.32
CA LEU A 26 30.20 6.07 7.93
C LEU A 26 31.71 6.20 7.63
N GLY A 27 32.55 6.45 8.65
CA GLY A 27 34.01 6.41 8.54
C GLY A 27 34.60 5.03 8.18
N GLU A 28 33.84 3.94 8.32
CA GLU A 28 34.24 2.59 7.86
C GLU A 28 34.04 2.42 6.35
N PHE A 29 33.13 3.18 5.74
CA PHE A 29 32.84 3.13 4.31
C PHE A 29 33.38 4.35 3.56
N CYS A 30 33.79 5.40 4.28
CA CYS A 30 34.08 6.72 3.74
C CYS A 30 35.22 7.37 4.53
N ASP A 31 36.44 7.28 4.00
CA ASP A 31 37.63 7.86 4.60
C ASP A 31 38.59 8.45 3.54
N ALA A 32 39.76 8.91 3.98
CA ALA A 32 40.73 9.52 3.06
C ALA A 32 41.23 8.55 1.96
N THR A 33 41.10 7.22 2.14
CA THR A 33 41.55 6.21 1.17
C THR A 33 40.64 6.14 -0.07
N ASN A 34 39.37 6.51 0.05
CA ASN A 34 38.41 6.51 -1.06
C ASN A 34 37.93 7.91 -1.47
N GLY A 35 38.74 8.92 -1.16
CA GLY A 35 38.49 10.31 -1.55
C GLY A 35 37.39 11.00 -0.73
N CYS A 36 37.00 10.40 0.40
CA CYS A 36 35.97 10.91 1.28
C CYS A 36 36.56 11.70 2.46
N THR A 37 35.81 12.69 2.95
CA THR A 37 36.13 13.48 4.15
C THR A 37 35.01 13.39 5.19
N TYR A 38 34.99 12.31 5.98
CA TYR A 38 34.15 12.17 7.17
C TYR A 38 34.84 12.80 8.41
N PRO A 39 34.13 13.42 9.37
CA PRO A 39 32.67 13.64 9.47
C PRO A 39 32.25 15.01 8.96
N SER A 40 32.58 15.36 7.71
CA SER A 40 32.07 16.62 7.15
C SER A 40 30.61 16.49 6.72
N SER A 41 29.86 17.60 6.73
CA SER A 41 28.44 17.65 6.36
C SER A 41 28.17 17.25 4.91
N ASP A 42 29.19 17.31 4.07
CA ASP A 42 29.21 16.78 2.71
C ASP A 42 30.54 16.03 2.57
N PRO A 43 30.58 14.74 2.90
CA PRO A 43 31.82 13.98 2.94
C PRO A 43 32.37 13.65 1.54
N CYS A 44 31.63 13.95 0.47
CA CYS A 44 31.91 13.64 -0.93
C CYS A 44 31.77 14.90 -1.81
N LYS A 45 32.55 15.95 -1.52
CA LYS A 45 32.32 17.33 -1.98
C LYS A 45 32.44 17.65 -3.49
N ALA A 46 32.69 16.69 -4.37
CA ALA A 46 33.06 17.01 -5.76
C ALA A 46 32.21 16.27 -6.81
N TRP A 47 31.64 17.05 -7.74
CA TRP A 47 30.82 16.61 -8.86
C TRP A 47 31.59 15.84 -9.95
N ASP A 48 32.92 15.89 -9.96
CA ASP A 48 33.77 15.38 -11.05
C ASP A 48 34.96 14.50 -10.60
N SER A 49 35.13 14.20 -9.32
CA SER A 49 36.15 13.25 -8.84
C SER A 49 35.53 12.19 -7.93
N SER A 50 35.32 11.02 -8.54
CA SER A 50 35.01 9.71 -7.97
C SER A 50 35.43 9.51 -6.51
N CYS A 51 34.59 9.95 -5.57
CA CYS A 51 34.58 9.42 -4.22
C CYS A 51 33.74 8.14 -4.25
N TRP A 52 34.13 7.16 -3.44
CA TRP A 52 33.45 5.87 -3.45
C TRP A 52 33.12 5.42 -2.05
N TRP A 53 31.90 4.91 -1.85
CA TRP A 53 31.46 4.33 -0.58
C TRP A 53 31.92 2.87 -0.37
N HIS A 54 32.72 2.34 -1.31
CA HIS A 54 33.40 1.05 -1.18
C HIS A 54 34.91 1.27 -0.93
N ASN A 55 35.57 0.33 -0.25
CA ASN A 55 37.00 0.35 0.13
C ASN A 55 37.43 1.21 1.34
N GLY A 56 36.52 1.63 2.23
CA GLY A 56 36.97 2.09 3.56
C GLY A 56 37.49 0.94 4.43
N ASN A 57 37.62 1.16 5.74
CA ASN A 57 38.03 0.13 6.72
C ASN A 57 37.03 -1.02 6.93
N ALA A 58 35.90 -1.02 6.24
CA ALA A 58 34.94 -2.11 6.26
C ALA A 58 35.58 -3.41 5.72
N THR A 59 35.69 -4.41 6.59
CA THR A 59 36.04 -5.78 6.20
C THR A 59 34.77 -6.62 6.19
N TRP A 60 34.67 -7.58 5.27
CA TRP A 60 33.56 -8.53 5.26
C TRP A 60 33.49 -9.25 6.61
N ALA A 61 32.29 -9.33 7.18
CA ALA A 61 32.07 -10.04 8.43
C ALA A 61 32.59 -11.49 8.35
N SER A 62 33.12 -12.00 9.46
CA SER A 62 33.54 -13.40 9.55
C SER A 62 32.29 -14.28 9.69
N CYS A 63 31.71 -14.64 8.55
CA CYS A 63 30.49 -15.44 8.48
C CYS A 63 30.61 -16.88 8.97
N ALA A 64 31.81 -17.31 9.42
CA ALA A 64 31.97 -18.57 10.15
C ALA A 64 31.28 -18.56 11.53
N THR A 65 31.08 -17.38 12.13
CA THR A 65 30.55 -17.24 13.50
C THR A 65 29.53 -16.13 13.69
N GLU A 66 29.49 -15.12 12.81
CA GLU A 66 28.73 -13.87 13.07
C GLU A 66 27.59 -13.62 12.07
N CYS A 67 27.56 -14.32 10.94
CA CYS A 67 26.49 -14.17 9.96
C CYS A 67 25.38 -15.18 10.20
N ALA A 68 24.15 -14.80 9.87
CA ALA A 68 23.06 -15.76 9.73
C ALA A 68 23.45 -16.82 8.68
N THR A 69 23.32 -18.10 9.04
CA THR A 69 23.68 -19.25 8.19
C THR A 69 22.43 -19.83 7.56
N GLU A 70 21.75 -19.06 6.72
CA GLU A 70 20.67 -19.60 5.92
C GLU A 70 21.24 -20.14 4.59
N SER A 71 21.13 -21.44 4.37
CA SER A 71 21.49 -22.06 3.08
C SER A 71 20.27 -22.07 2.17
N LEU A 72 19.96 -20.92 1.57
CA LEU A 72 18.94 -20.79 0.53
C LEU A 72 19.53 -21.15 -0.83
N ALA A 73 19.89 -22.42 -1.01
CA ALA A 73 20.32 -22.95 -2.30
C ALA A 73 19.23 -23.86 -2.88
N PHE A 74 18.50 -23.36 -3.88
CA PHE A 74 17.50 -24.13 -4.61
C PHE A 74 18.11 -24.70 -5.89
N THR A 75 17.79 -25.95 -6.20
CA THR A 75 18.15 -26.51 -7.51
C THR A 75 17.43 -25.76 -8.62
N LEU A 76 18.06 -25.60 -9.79
CA LEU A 76 17.40 -25.05 -10.97
C LEU A 76 16.10 -25.81 -11.25
N GLY A 77 14.98 -25.09 -11.36
CA GLY A 77 13.64 -25.66 -11.54
C GLY A 77 12.92 -26.08 -10.25
N SER A 78 13.49 -25.82 -9.07
CA SER A 78 12.72 -25.91 -7.82
C SER A 78 11.60 -24.88 -7.84
N GLY A 79 10.44 -25.23 -7.27
CA GLY A 79 9.42 -24.24 -6.97
C GLY A 79 9.95 -23.19 -5.99
N GLU A 80 9.30 -22.04 -5.96
CA GLU A 80 9.55 -21.02 -4.95
C GLU A 80 9.44 -21.65 -3.54
N PRO A 81 10.40 -21.38 -2.62
CA PRO A 81 10.28 -21.84 -1.25
C PRO A 81 8.92 -21.44 -0.67
N GLY A 82 8.26 -22.40 -0.03
CA GLY A 82 6.96 -22.14 0.59
C GLY A 82 7.06 -21.06 1.66
N ILE A 83 6.12 -20.13 1.65
CA ILE A 83 6.03 -19.05 2.64
C ILE A 83 5.72 -19.66 4.02
N GLN A 84 6.59 -19.42 5.00
CA GLN A 84 6.26 -19.67 6.40
C GLN A 84 5.42 -18.50 6.92
N ARG A 85 4.13 -18.77 7.11
CA ARG A 85 3.17 -17.73 7.52
C ARG A 85 3.32 -17.40 9.00
N VAL A 86 3.37 -16.10 9.29
CA VAL A 86 3.31 -15.58 10.66
C VAL A 86 1.86 -15.36 11.08
N TYR A 87 1.02 -14.93 10.13
CA TYR A 87 -0.41 -14.70 10.32
C TYR A 87 -1.24 -15.74 9.57
N ASP A 88 -2.38 -16.12 10.16
CA ASP A 88 -3.37 -16.93 9.47
C ASP A 88 -3.95 -16.14 8.28
N ARG A 89 -4.19 -16.83 7.17
CA ARG A 89 -4.87 -16.21 6.02
C ARG A 89 -6.38 -16.34 6.20
N ASP A 90 -7.12 -15.28 5.91
CA ASP A 90 -8.55 -15.39 5.64
C ASP A 90 -8.78 -15.55 4.14
N CYS A 91 -9.43 -16.64 3.73
CA CYS A 91 -9.85 -16.87 2.35
C CYS A 91 -11.37 -16.75 2.19
N SER A 92 -12.05 -16.10 3.14
CA SER A 92 -13.48 -15.86 3.07
C SER A 92 -13.81 -14.99 1.85
N ILE A 93 -14.95 -15.30 1.22
CA ILE A 93 -15.46 -14.50 0.11
C ILE A 93 -16.44 -13.48 0.69
N PHE A 94 -16.20 -12.21 0.41
CA PHE A 94 -17.15 -11.16 0.73
C PHE A 94 -18.19 -11.08 -0.37
N ASP A 95 -19.44 -11.35 -0.02
CA ASP A 95 -20.57 -11.32 -0.94
C ASP A 95 -21.61 -10.27 -0.54
N GLY A 96 -21.31 -9.40 0.44
CA GLY A 96 -22.23 -8.40 0.98
C GLY A 96 -23.50 -8.98 1.63
N SER A 97 -23.60 -10.29 1.88
CA SER A 97 -24.82 -10.91 2.42
C SER A 97 -25.17 -10.48 3.84
N LEU A 98 -24.21 -9.92 4.57
CA LEU A 98 -24.40 -9.38 5.91
C LEU A 98 -24.99 -7.96 5.91
N ASP A 99 -25.02 -7.29 4.76
CA ASP A 99 -25.69 -6.00 4.61
C ASP A 99 -27.23 -6.23 4.55
N PRO A 100 -28.00 -5.68 5.52
CA PRO A 100 -29.44 -5.89 5.60
C PRO A 100 -30.25 -5.20 4.48
N TYR A 101 -29.66 -4.26 3.75
CA TYR A 101 -30.30 -3.49 2.68
C TYR A 101 -29.92 -3.95 1.28
N LYS A 102 -28.97 -4.88 1.19
CA LYS A 102 -28.58 -5.53 -0.06
C LYS A 102 -29.81 -6.07 -0.81
N MET A 103 -29.89 -5.73 -2.08
CA MET A 103 -30.95 -6.18 -2.97
C MET A 103 -30.91 -7.70 -3.16
N SER A 104 -31.99 -8.37 -2.78
CA SER A 104 -32.11 -9.82 -2.94
C SER A 104 -31.98 -10.24 -4.41
N GLY A 105 -31.10 -11.19 -4.70
CA GLY A 105 -30.85 -11.71 -6.04
C GLY A 105 -29.88 -10.89 -6.90
N TRP A 106 -29.35 -9.78 -6.37
CA TRP A 106 -28.34 -8.97 -7.05
C TRP A 106 -26.94 -9.33 -6.53
N PRO A 107 -25.95 -9.52 -7.44
CA PRO A 107 -24.58 -9.82 -7.04
C PRO A 107 -23.89 -8.56 -6.50
N THR A 108 -23.06 -8.74 -5.47
CA THR A 108 -22.08 -7.72 -5.09
C THR A 108 -20.98 -7.69 -6.14
N ILE A 109 -20.58 -6.48 -6.54
CA ILE A 109 -19.50 -6.28 -7.51
C ILE A 109 -18.22 -6.10 -6.71
N MET A 110 -17.29 -7.04 -6.82
CA MET A 110 -16.01 -7.01 -6.10
C MET A 110 -14.90 -6.55 -7.04
N VAL A 111 -14.14 -5.52 -6.68
CA VAL A 111 -12.92 -5.13 -7.40
C VAL A 111 -11.74 -5.45 -6.48
N ASP A 112 -11.12 -6.59 -6.76
CA ASP A 112 -9.94 -7.09 -6.05
C ASP A 112 -8.65 -6.48 -6.63
N ASP A 113 -7.57 -6.49 -5.85
CA ASP A 113 -6.31 -5.85 -6.21
C ASP A 113 -5.43 -6.72 -7.14
N LEU A 114 -5.74 -8.02 -7.23
CA LEU A 114 -5.18 -8.95 -8.21
C LEU A 114 -6.15 -9.20 -9.36
N ASP A 115 -5.63 -9.14 -10.59
CA ASP A 115 -6.34 -9.54 -11.80
C ASP A 115 -6.45 -11.07 -11.94
N ASN A 116 -5.46 -11.78 -11.41
CA ASN A 116 -5.38 -13.24 -11.39
C ASN A 116 -5.07 -13.72 -9.97
N PRO A 117 -6.03 -14.36 -9.29
CA PRO A 117 -5.82 -14.86 -7.94
C PRO A 117 -4.74 -15.93 -7.81
N ALA A 118 -4.33 -16.57 -8.90
CA ALA A 118 -3.18 -17.49 -8.87
C ALA A 118 -1.85 -16.78 -8.53
N ASN A 119 -1.80 -15.45 -8.64
CA ASN A 119 -0.65 -14.64 -8.23
C ASN A 119 -0.57 -14.44 -6.71
N ASN A 120 -1.60 -14.81 -5.97
CA ASN A 120 -1.61 -14.74 -4.53
C ASN A 120 -0.70 -15.82 -3.93
N ALA A 121 0.48 -15.43 -3.49
CA ALA A 121 1.46 -16.34 -2.90
C ALA A 121 1.01 -16.93 -1.55
N LEU A 122 0.05 -16.32 -0.83
CA LEU A 122 -0.58 -16.92 0.34
C LEU A 122 -1.56 -18.03 -0.01
N GLY A 123 -1.92 -18.19 -1.29
CA GLY A 123 -2.61 -19.36 -1.82
C GLY A 123 -4.08 -19.47 -1.38
N CYS A 124 -4.78 -18.35 -1.23
CA CYS A 124 -6.23 -18.36 -1.37
C CYS A 124 -6.59 -18.53 -2.86
N SER A 125 -7.68 -19.24 -3.14
CA SER A 125 -8.07 -19.53 -4.52
C SER A 125 -8.58 -18.32 -5.31
N GLY A 126 -8.83 -17.21 -4.61
CA GLY A 126 -9.46 -16.03 -5.19
C GLY A 126 -10.97 -16.11 -5.28
N GLY A 127 -11.56 -14.93 -5.28
CA GLY A 127 -12.93 -14.66 -5.69
C GLY A 127 -12.95 -14.23 -7.15
N THR A 128 -14.14 -14.05 -7.71
CA THR A 128 -14.26 -13.39 -9.02
C THR A 128 -14.17 -11.89 -8.79
N SER A 129 -13.16 -11.24 -9.35
CA SER A 129 -13.12 -9.78 -9.47
C SER A 129 -13.96 -9.36 -10.67
N THR A 130 -14.98 -8.54 -10.44
CA THR A 130 -15.89 -7.98 -11.44
C THR A 130 -15.65 -6.48 -11.55
N GLY A 131 -14.58 -6.13 -12.24
CA GLY A 131 -14.17 -4.76 -12.49
C GLY A 131 -12.67 -4.70 -12.75
N LYS A 132 -12.10 -3.52 -12.53
CA LYS A 132 -10.70 -3.27 -12.79
C LYS A 132 -10.06 -2.44 -11.69
N PHE A 133 -9.01 -3.00 -11.12
CA PHE A 133 -8.05 -2.25 -10.31
C PHE A 133 -6.87 -1.80 -11.17
N THR A 134 -6.37 -0.58 -10.94
CA THR A 134 -5.12 -0.10 -11.53
C THR A 134 -4.30 0.69 -10.52
N ILE A 135 -3.00 0.48 -10.55
CA ILE A 135 -2.03 1.33 -9.87
C ILE A 135 -1.27 2.16 -10.90
N ARG A 136 -1.10 3.45 -10.61
CA ARG A 136 -0.28 4.37 -11.41
C ARG A 136 0.69 5.13 -10.52
N GLY A 137 1.97 5.02 -10.82
CA GLY A 137 3.02 5.80 -10.17
C GLY A 137 3.30 7.14 -10.87
N GLY A 138 3.95 8.04 -10.15
CA GLY A 138 4.58 9.27 -10.63
C GLY A 138 3.72 10.51 -10.44
N SER A 139 4.28 11.70 -10.67
CA SER A 139 3.51 12.95 -10.62
C SER A 139 3.65 13.77 -11.92
N PRO A 140 2.54 14.10 -12.61
CA PRO A 140 1.21 13.54 -12.36
C PRO A 140 1.20 12.02 -12.55
N SER A 141 0.32 11.31 -11.85
CA SER A 141 0.19 9.85 -11.96
C SER A 141 0.08 9.37 -13.41
N GLY A 142 0.89 8.37 -13.75
CA GLY A 142 1.12 7.90 -15.12
C GLY A 142 2.37 8.47 -15.79
N GLY A 143 3.13 9.34 -15.11
CA GLY A 143 4.49 9.70 -15.48
C GLY A 143 5.49 8.56 -15.26
N TRP A 144 6.62 8.60 -15.98
CA TRP A 144 7.73 7.70 -15.68
C TRP A 144 8.54 8.27 -14.51
N GLU A 145 8.38 7.67 -13.34
CA GLU A 145 9.14 7.98 -12.13
C GLU A 145 9.59 6.66 -11.49
N GLU A 146 10.86 6.59 -11.09
CA GLU A 146 11.45 5.40 -10.47
C GLU A 146 11.02 5.23 -9.00
N HIS A 147 10.76 6.33 -8.30
CA HIS A 147 10.38 6.36 -6.88
C HIS A 147 9.21 5.42 -6.54
N PRO A 148 8.04 5.52 -7.17
CA PRO A 148 6.89 4.65 -6.88
C PRO A 148 7.13 3.20 -7.30
N GLN A 149 8.07 2.93 -8.22
CA GLN A 149 8.42 1.56 -8.61
C GLN A 149 9.26 0.86 -7.54
N VAL A 150 10.04 1.63 -6.78
CA VAL A 150 10.85 1.13 -5.66
C VAL A 150 10.00 1.03 -4.38
N ASP A 151 9.07 1.97 -4.20
CA ASP A 151 8.25 2.12 -2.99
C ASP A 151 6.95 1.30 -2.99
N LEU A 152 6.53 0.76 -4.14
CA LEU A 152 5.37 -0.11 -4.19
C LEU A 152 5.75 -1.52 -3.75
N HIS A 153 5.08 -1.98 -2.70
CA HIS A 153 5.31 -3.29 -2.09
C HIS A 153 4.04 -4.13 -2.09
N GLN A 154 4.22 -5.45 -2.03
CA GLN A 154 3.12 -6.39 -1.79
C GLN A 154 3.30 -7.00 -0.40
N LEU A 155 2.19 -7.34 0.24
CA LEU A 155 2.18 -8.04 1.52
C LEU A 155 1.18 -9.19 1.47
N GLY A 156 1.54 -10.31 2.10
CA GLY A 156 0.62 -11.40 2.39
C GLY A 156 -0.33 -11.04 3.53
N ALA A 157 -1.20 -10.07 3.29
CA ALA A 157 -2.23 -9.54 4.18
C ALA A 157 -3.41 -9.08 3.32
N GLY A 158 -4.46 -8.51 3.91
CA GLY A 158 -5.57 -7.98 3.12
C GLY A 158 -6.55 -9.04 2.63
N TYR A 159 -7.47 -8.62 1.76
CA TYR A 159 -8.57 -9.45 1.31
C TYR A 159 -8.02 -10.67 0.57
N GLN A 160 -8.44 -11.86 1.02
CA GLN A 160 -7.93 -13.12 0.52
C GLN A 160 -6.39 -13.27 0.64
N GLY A 161 -5.71 -12.47 1.46
CA GLY A 161 -4.28 -12.61 1.73
C GLY A 161 -3.37 -12.01 0.65
N HIS A 162 -3.84 -11.04 -0.12
CA HIS A 162 -2.97 -10.17 -0.91
C HIS A 162 -3.40 -8.70 -0.76
N MET A 163 -2.41 -7.80 -0.72
CA MET A 163 -2.61 -6.36 -0.82
C MET A 163 -1.34 -5.71 -1.36
N TRP A 164 -1.50 -4.55 -1.98
CA TRP A 164 -0.39 -3.62 -2.23
C TRP A 164 -0.31 -2.59 -1.10
N PHE A 165 0.89 -2.10 -0.82
CA PHE A 165 1.10 -0.95 0.07
C PHE A 165 2.28 -0.09 -0.37
N SER A 166 2.33 1.13 0.15
CA SER A 166 3.41 2.10 -0.05
C SER A 166 3.49 3.02 1.16
N HIS A 167 4.53 3.83 1.23
CA HIS A 167 4.70 4.81 2.29
C HIS A 167 3.93 6.10 1.98
N VAL A 168 3.44 6.76 3.03
CA VAL A 168 2.72 8.03 2.92
C VAL A 168 3.68 9.21 2.94
N TYR A 169 3.54 10.11 1.97
CA TYR A 169 4.39 11.29 1.84
C TYR A 169 3.60 12.59 1.83
N ALA A 170 4.14 13.61 2.48
CA ALA A 170 3.54 14.93 2.53
C ALA A 170 3.60 15.56 1.14
N PRO A 171 2.55 16.29 0.70
CA PRO A 171 2.53 16.91 -0.62
C PRO A 171 3.66 17.93 -0.83
N ASN A 172 4.19 18.51 0.25
CA ASN A 172 5.33 19.41 0.21
C ASN A 172 6.55 18.72 0.82
N ASP A 173 7.66 18.74 0.10
CA ASP A 173 8.94 18.25 0.61
C ASP A 173 9.80 19.43 1.10
N PRO A 174 10.11 19.51 2.41
CA PRO A 174 10.99 20.56 2.95
C PRO A 174 12.45 20.43 2.47
N ASN A 175 12.84 19.28 1.92
CA ASN A 175 14.16 18.97 1.38
C ASN A 175 14.19 18.89 -0.15
N ALA A 176 13.12 19.31 -0.84
CA ALA A 176 13.03 19.25 -2.29
C ALA A 176 14.27 19.90 -2.92
N ASP A 177 15.00 19.15 -3.74
CA ASP A 177 16.14 19.70 -4.44
C ASP A 177 15.70 20.77 -5.47
N ALA A 178 16.67 21.50 -6.00
CA ALA A 178 16.41 22.56 -6.98
C ALA A 178 15.78 22.05 -8.30
N SER A 179 15.65 20.73 -8.52
CA SER A 179 14.97 20.14 -9.68
C SER A 179 13.44 20.12 -9.53
N GLY A 180 12.90 20.57 -8.38
CA GLY A 180 11.45 20.67 -8.14
C GLY A 180 10.77 19.31 -7.93
N GLY A 181 11.57 18.27 -7.70
CA GLY A 181 11.13 16.89 -7.59
C GLY A 181 10.97 16.43 -6.15
N GLY A 182 10.08 17.06 -5.40
CA GLY A 182 9.78 16.66 -4.03
C GLY A 182 9.02 15.34 -3.93
N ASN A 183 8.46 15.08 -2.75
CA ASN A 183 7.61 13.94 -2.38
C ASN A 183 6.51 13.58 -3.39
N SER A 184 6.05 14.53 -4.23
CA SER A 184 5.10 14.22 -5.30
C SER A 184 5.62 13.16 -6.27
N LYS A 185 6.94 13.04 -6.47
CA LYS A 185 7.52 11.97 -7.29
C LYS A 185 7.21 10.57 -6.76
N HIS A 186 6.94 10.42 -5.46
CA HIS A 186 6.55 9.16 -4.82
C HIS A 186 5.06 8.84 -4.96
N GLU A 187 4.28 9.67 -5.68
CA GLU A 187 2.84 9.47 -5.81
C GLU A 187 2.51 8.10 -6.44
N ILE A 188 1.64 7.37 -5.75
CA ILE A 188 0.99 6.14 -6.18
C ILE A 188 -0.51 6.35 -6.08
N LEU A 189 -1.20 6.18 -7.21
CA LEU A 189 -2.65 6.27 -7.32
C LEU A 189 -3.24 4.90 -7.61
N GLY A 190 -3.99 4.36 -6.65
CA GLY A 190 -4.88 3.22 -6.83
C GLY A 190 -6.22 3.68 -7.38
N THR A 191 -6.81 2.89 -8.28
CA THR A 191 -8.14 3.16 -8.84
C THR A 191 -8.94 1.87 -9.00
N TRP A 192 -10.11 1.81 -8.39
CA TRP A 192 -11.07 0.71 -8.50
C TRP A 192 -12.23 1.17 -9.36
N THR A 193 -12.46 0.45 -10.47
CA THR A 193 -13.55 0.72 -11.42
C THR A 193 -14.46 -0.51 -11.46
N PRO A 194 -15.68 -0.45 -10.90
CA PRO A 194 -16.63 -1.57 -10.97
C PRO A 194 -17.19 -1.75 -12.38
N ASP A 195 -17.43 -3.00 -12.77
CA ASP A 195 -18.18 -3.33 -13.98
C ASP A 195 -19.70 -3.25 -13.68
N LEU A 196 -20.25 -2.04 -13.69
CA LEU A 196 -21.69 -1.81 -13.52
C LEU A 196 -22.47 -2.28 -14.76
N ASN A 197 -23.72 -2.70 -14.58
CA ASN A 197 -24.58 -3.08 -15.70
C ASN A 197 -24.72 -1.93 -16.70
N ASP A 198 -24.27 -2.17 -17.94
CA ASP A 198 -24.21 -1.18 -19.02
C ASP A 198 -25.55 -1.02 -19.75
N ASP A 199 -26.66 -0.90 -19.00
CA ASP A 199 -27.93 -0.47 -19.63
C ASP A 199 -27.85 0.98 -20.13
N GLY A 200 -26.79 1.69 -19.72
CA GLY A 200 -26.34 2.98 -20.25
C GLY A 200 -27.24 4.16 -19.91
N VAL A 201 -28.30 3.93 -19.11
CA VAL A 201 -29.37 4.93 -18.93
C VAL A 201 -29.69 5.18 -17.45
N ASN A 202 -29.57 4.18 -16.57
CA ASN A 202 -30.03 4.33 -15.19
C ASN A 202 -28.89 4.27 -14.18
N ALA A 203 -28.88 5.25 -13.28
CA ALA A 203 -28.11 5.16 -12.05
C ALA A 203 -28.67 4.03 -11.19
N GLU A 204 -27.78 3.23 -10.60
CA GLU A 204 -28.14 2.22 -9.61
C GLU A 204 -27.49 2.60 -8.27
N ASN A 205 -28.16 2.28 -7.17
CA ASN A 205 -27.68 2.64 -5.85
C ASN A 205 -26.78 1.54 -5.29
N TYR A 206 -25.60 1.93 -4.84
CA TYR A 206 -24.61 1.05 -4.25
C TYR A 206 -24.11 1.60 -2.93
N ASP A 207 -23.97 0.73 -1.93
CA ASP A 207 -23.01 0.96 -0.85
C ASP A 207 -21.62 0.57 -1.33
N ILE A 208 -20.68 1.50 -1.22
CA ILE A 208 -19.28 1.27 -1.57
C ILE A 208 -18.55 0.93 -0.29
N VAL A 209 -17.98 -0.27 -0.23
CA VAL A 209 -17.35 -0.79 0.99
C VAL A 209 -15.90 -1.15 0.70
N VAL A 210 -14.98 -0.63 1.49
CA VAL A 210 -13.54 -0.89 1.36
C VAL A 210 -13.09 -1.95 2.36
N HIS A 211 -12.19 -2.83 1.92
CA HIS A 211 -11.49 -3.75 2.81
C HIS A 211 -10.33 -3.05 3.50
N LEU A 212 -10.23 -3.20 4.82
CA LEU A 212 -9.12 -2.74 5.61
C LEU A 212 -8.34 -3.95 6.11
N PRO A 213 -7.05 -4.06 5.77
CA PRO A 213 -6.25 -5.20 6.18
C PRO A 213 -6.01 -5.17 7.69
N SER A 214 -5.89 -6.37 8.27
CA SER A 214 -5.51 -6.60 9.67
C SER A 214 -4.16 -5.99 10.05
N HIS A 215 -3.25 -5.81 9.10
CA HIS A 215 -1.91 -5.28 9.31
C HIS A 215 -1.30 -4.79 8.00
N GLY A 216 -0.20 -4.04 8.08
CA GLY A 216 0.50 -3.50 6.90
C GLY A 216 -0.07 -2.19 6.36
N ALA A 217 -1.08 -1.64 7.03
CA ALA A 217 -1.58 -0.28 6.83
C ALA A 217 -1.65 0.41 8.20
N GLY A 218 -1.06 1.59 8.31
CA GLY A 218 -1.03 2.37 9.55
C GLY A 218 -1.50 3.81 9.37
N TYR A 219 -1.86 4.21 8.14
CA TYR A 219 -2.23 5.59 7.88
C TYR A 219 -3.66 5.91 8.37
N GLY A 220 -3.74 6.84 9.31
CA GLY A 220 -4.99 7.20 9.97
C GLY A 220 -5.90 8.17 9.22
N SER A 221 -5.53 8.61 8.02
CA SER A 221 -6.27 9.63 7.27
C SER A 221 -6.20 9.39 5.76
N ALA A 222 -6.51 8.16 5.34
CA ALA A 222 -6.52 7.77 3.93
C ALA A 222 -7.73 8.38 3.21
N ASP A 223 -7.49 9.30 2.28
CA ASP A 223 -8.54 10.00 1.53
C ASP A 223 -8.99 9.19 0.32
N TYR A 224 -10.19 8.61 0.39
CA TYR A 224 -10.85 7.93 -0.73
C TYR A 224 -11.72 8.92 -1.50
N PHE A 225 -11.52 8.99 -2.80
CA PHE A 225 -12.27 9.87 -3.70
C PHE A 225 -13.20 9.05 -4.59
N VAL A 226 -14.51 9.28 -4.45
CA VAL A 226 -15.55 8.59 -5.21
C VAL A 226 -16.01 9.47 -6.37
N PHE A 227 -16.13 8.85 -7.54
CA PHE A 227 -16.65 9.47 -8.76
C PHE A 227 -17.85 8.64 -9.23
N ASP A 228 -19.01 9.29 -9.36
CA ASP A 228 -20.28 8.61 -9.64
C ASP A 228 -20.40 8.17 -11.10
N SER A 229 -19.53 8.67 -12.00
CA SER A 229 -19.58 8.35 -13.43
C SER A 229 -18.27 8.61 -14.19
N TYR A 230 -18.20 8.14 -15.44
CA TYR A 230 -17.11 8.48 -16.36
C TYR A 230 -17.02 9.98 -16.71
N GLN A 231 -18.12 10.74 -16.52
CA GLN A 231 -18.18 12.17 -16.83
C GLN A 231 -17.62 13.04 -15.71
N SER A 232 -17.50 12.49 -14.49
CA SER A 232 -17.01 13.21 -13.31
C SER A 232 -15.53 13.60 -13.50
N GLN A 233 -15.28 14.90 -13.60
CA GLN A 233 -13.94 15.49 -13.78
C GLN A 233 -13.20 15.71 -12.45
N SER A 234 -13.93 15.78 -11.34
CA SER A 234 -13.43 15.82 -9.97
C SER A 234 -14.19 14.79 -9.14
N ALA A 235 -13.67 14.46 -7.96
CA ALA A 235 -14.38 13.60 -7.02
C ALA A 235 -15.75 14.21 -6.73
N ASP A 236 -16.79 13.38 -6.78
CA ASP A 236 -18.15 13.76 -6.38
C ASP A 236 -18.29 13.67 -4.85
N HIS A 237 -17.59 12.69 -4.25
CA HIS A 237 -17.55 12.47 -2.80
C HIS A 237 -16.13 12.17 -2.33
N GLU A 238 -15.88 12.44 -1.06
CA GLU A 238 -14.62 12.17 -0.37
C GLU A 238 -14.94 11.51 0.97
N CYS A 239 -14.21 10.44 1.29
CA CYS A 239 -14.31 9.72 2.54
C CYS A 239 -12.92 9.46 3.11
N VAL A 240 -12.65 10.00 4.29
CA VAL A 240 -11.38 9.79 5.00
C VAL A 240 -11.51 8.54 5.84
N ILE A 241 -10.63 7.56 5.67
CA ILE A 241 -10.65 6.31 6.43
C ILE A 241 -9.38 6.18 7.27
N ASN A 242 -9.52 5.70 8.49
CA ASN A 242 -8.39 5.22 9.28
C ASN A 242 -8.10 3.77 8.89
N GLN A 243 -6.96 3.51 8.25
CA GLN A 243 -6.54 2.15 7.90
C GLN A 243 -5.77 1.42 9.00
N ASP A 244 -5.47 2.10 10.11
CA ASP A 244 -4.81 1.48 11.27
C ASP A 244 -5.81 0.55 12.00
N SER A 245 -5.72 -0.75 11.69
CA SER A 245 -6.51 -1.80 12.34
C SER A 245 -6.07 -1.98 13.79
N SER A 246 -6.73 -1.27 14.70
CA SER A 246 -6.39 -1.24 16.14
C SER A 246 -6.50 -2.59 16.86
N ASP A 247 -7.26 -3.56 16.32
CA ASP A 247 -7.43 -4.90 16.88
C ASP A 247 -6.68 -5.99 16.12
N GLY A 248 -5.97 -5.63 15.04
CA GLY A 248 -5.22 -6.55 14.21
C GLY A 248 -6.10 -7.51 13.41
N SER A 249 -7.34 -7.11 13.09
CA SER A 249 -8.28 -7.90 12.31
C SER A 249 -8.68 -7.21 11.00
N ASP A 250 -8.98 -8.03 9.99
CA ASP A 250 -9.52 -7.55 8.73
C ASP A 250 -10.93 -7.01 8.95
N SER A 251 -11.26 -5.91 8.29
CA SER A 251 -12.58 -5.28 8.44
C SER A 251 -13.08 -4.68 7.14
N TRP A 252 -14.38 -4.42 7.09
CA TRP A 252 -15.05 -3.80 5.96
C TRP A 252 -15.73 -2.52 6.45
N VAL A 253 -15.53 -1.42 5.73
CA VAL A 253 -16.03 -0.09 6.12
C VAL A 253 -16.67 0.58 4.92
N SER A 254 -17.83 1.21 5.13
CA SER A 254 -18.52 1.95 4.06
C SER A 254 -17.78 3.26 3.76
N LEU A 255 -17.54 3.50 2.48
CA LEU A 255 -17.17 4.81 1.91
C LEU A 255 -18.41 5.68 1.68
N GLY A 256 -19.59 5.06 1.62
CA GLY A 256 -20.89 5.70 1.52
C GLY A 256 -21.81 5.05 0.48
N HIS A 257 -23.09 5.41 0.59
CA HIS A 257 -24.13 5.02 -0.34
C HIS A 257 -24.33 6.06 -1.45
N TYR A 258 -24.15 5.65 -2.71
CA TYR A 258 -24.19 6.55 -3.86
C TYR A 258 -24.94 5.96 -5.06
N SER A 259 -25.41 6.86 -5.93
CA SER A 259 -26.06 6.49 -7.19
C SER A 259 -25.03 6.49 -8.31
N LEU A 260 -24.59 5.30 -8.70
CA LEU A 260 -23.47 5.11 -9.63
C LEU A 260 -23.96 4.86 -11.06
N HIS A 261 -23.22 5.40 -12.01
CA HIS A 261 -23.40 5.20 -13.45
C HIS A 261 -22.17 4.48 -14.03
N PRO A 262 -22.27 3.89 -15.23
CA PRO A 262 -21.12 3.29 -15.90
C PRO A 262 -19.88 4.20 -15.91
N GLY A 263 -18.73 3.61 -15.55
CA GLY A 263 -17.45 4.32 -15.39
C GLY A 263 -17.29 5.10 -14.09
N ALA A 264 -18.18 4.87 -13.11
CA ALA A 264 -17.91 5.18 -11.71
C ALA A 264 -16.56 4.59 -11.27
N ARG A 265 -15.91 5.21 -10.29
CA ARG A 265 -14.61 4.76 -9.78
C ARG A 265 -14.32 5.31 -8.40
N VAL A 266 -13.48 4.60 -7.66
CA VAL A 266 -12.89 5.05 -6.40
C VAL A 266 -11.39 5.22 -6.60
N MET A 267 -10.81 6.27 -6.04
CA MET A 267 -9.38 6.57 -6.10
C MET A 267 -8.80 6.74 -4.70
N LEU A 268 -7.58 6.25 -4.50
CA LEU A 268 -6.77 6.44 -3.30
C LEU A 268 -5.35 6.79 -3.70
N LYS A 269 -4.71 7.74 -3.00
CA LYS A 269 -3.30 8.08 -3.21
C LYS A 269 -2.52 8.11 -1.90
N ASN A 270 -1.21 7.84 -1.98
CA ASN A 270 -0.30 7.89 -0.82
C ASN A 270 0.22 9.31 -0.48
N ILE A 271 -0.13 10.31 -1.28
CA ILE A 271 0.21 11.71 -0.96
C ILE A 271 -0.86 12.28 -0.02
N GLY A 272 -0.49 12.44 1.25
CA GLY A 272 -1.41 12.78 2.35
C GLY A 272 -0.84 13.79 3.34
N MET A 273 -1.66 14.22 4.29
CA MET A 273 -1.26 15.15 5.37
C MET A 273 -1.08 14.38 6.69
N GLY A 274 -0.35 14.94 7.66
CA GLY A 274 -0.13 14.30 8.97
C GLY A 274 1.21 13.57 9.05
N ASP A 275 1.22 12.31 9.50
CA ASP A 275 2.38 11.42 9.64
C ASP A 275 2.95 10.98 8.27
N ALA A 276 3.14 11.93 7.37
CA ALA A 276 3.43 11.74 5.95
C ALA A 276 4.93 11.98 5.67
N ASP A 277 5.81 11.44 6.50
CA ASP A 277 7.27 11.52 6.37
C ASP A 277 7.89 10.25 5.78
N GLY A 278 7.05 9.35 5.25
CA GLY A 278 7.45 8.04 4.74
C GLY A 278 7.58 6.96 5.81
N THR A 279 7.13 7.18 7.04
CA THR A 279 7.22 6.19 8.14
C THR A 279 5.95 5.40 8.38
N VAL A 280 4.83 5.81 7.78
CA VAL A 280 3.54 5.11 7.88
C VAL A 280 3.11 4.58 6.53
N ASP A 281 2.43 3.44 6.56
CA ASP A 281 2.03 2.69 5.38
C ASP A 281 0.55 2.93 5.04
N ILE A 282 0.25 2.98 3.74
CA ILE A 282 -1.10 3.02 3.19
C ILE A 282 -1.33 1.80 2.30
N ALA A 283 -2.48 1.16 2.45
CA ALA A 283 -2.82 -0.07 1.73
C ALA A 283 -3.81 0.17 0.59
N TYR A 284 -3.61 -0.58 -0.48
CA TYR A 284 -4.48 -0.72 -1.63
C TYR A 284 -4.88 -2.18 -1.76
N ASP A 285 -6.16 -2.45 -1.52
CA ASP A 285 -6.70 -3.80 -1.42
C ASP A 285 -8.03 -3.88 -2.20
N ALA A 286 -9.06 -4.54 -1.69
CA ALA A 286 -10.34 -4.73 -2.35
C ALA A 286 -11.39 -3.66 -2.01
N ILE A 287 -12.26 -3.38 -2.99
CA ILE A 287 -13.49 -2.59 -2.82
C ILE A 287 -14.68 -3.37 -3.35
N ALA A 288 -15.73 -3.46 -2.54
CA ALA A 288 -17.01 -4.04 -2.90
C ALA A 288 -18.05 -2.94 -3.17
N PHE A 289 -18.88 -3.14 -4.19
CA PHE A 289 -20.04 -2.31 -4.50
C PHE A 289 -21.28 -3.17 -4.32
N ILE A 290 -22.05 -2.89 -3.27
CA ILE A 290 -23.21 -3.68 -2.85
C ILE A 290 -24.48 -3.00 -3.37
N PRO A 291 -25.26 -3.62 -4.29
CA PRO A 291 -26.51 -3.04 -4.75
C PRO A 291 -27.53 -2.96 -3.62
N GLU A 292 -28.09 -1.77 -3.37
CA GLU A 292 -29.00 -1.53 -2.24
C GLU A 292 -30.33 -0.88 -2.66
N SER A 293 -31.39 -1.17 -1.91
CA SER A 293 -32.74 -0.66 -2.21
C SER A 293 -33.19 0.53 -1.36
N GLY A 294 -32.36 1.04 -0.45
CA GLY A 294 -32.71 2.25 0.33
C GLY A 294 -31.98 2.49 1.64
N SER A 295 -30.76 1.97 1.84
CA SER A 295 -29.90 2.42 2.95
C SER A 295 -29.29 3.80 2.66
N THR A 296 -28.76 4.43 3.70
CA THR A 296 -27.84 5.56 3.58
C THR A 296 -26.66 5.31 4.51
N HIS A 297 -25.85 4.29 4.23
CA HIS A 297 -24.55 4.19 4.89
C HIS A 297 -23.74 5.45 4.55
N GLY A 298 -23.22 6.10 5.58
CA GLY A 298 -22.29 7.20 5.47
C GLY A 298 -20.84 6.71 5.45
N CYS A 299 -19.95 7.64 5.14
CA CYS A 299 -18.51 7.41 5.27
C CYS A 299 -18.16 6.93 6.70
N GLN A 300 -17.36 5.86 6.79
CA GLN A 300 -16.94 5.16 8.01
C GLN A 300 -18.02 4.30 8.69
N ASP A 301 -19.23 4.19 8.14
CA ASP A 301 -20.25 3.33 8.73
C ASP A 301 -19.86 1.85 8.61
N ASN A 302 -20.34 1.06 9.56
CA ASN A 302 -20.24 -0.38 9.47
C ASN A 302 -21.30 -0.87 8.47
N PRO A 303 -20.92 -1.49 7.34
CA PRO A 303 -21.84 -1.88 6.27
C PRO A 303 -22.81 -3.01 6.68
N PHE A 304 -22.64 -3.57 7.88
CA PHE A 304 -23.46 -4.68 8.39
C PHE A 304 -24.53 -4.24 9.42
N ASN A 305 -24.67 -2.94 9.73
CA ASN A 305 -25.58 -2.46 10.77
C ASN A 305 -26.36 -1.20 10.38
#